data_AF-A0A3S0E821-F1
#
_entry.id   AF-A0A3S0E821-F1
#
_cell.length_a   1.000
_cell.length_b   1.000
_cell.length_c   1.000
_cell.angle_alpha   90.00
_cell.angle_beta   90.00
_cell.angle_gamma   90.00
#
_symmetry.space_group_name_H-M   'P 1'
#
loop_
_entity.id
_entity.type
_entity.pdbx_description
1 polymer ?
#
loop_
_entity_poly.entity_id
_entity_poly.type
_entity_poly.pdbx_seq_one_letter_code
_entity_poly.pdbx_strand_id
1 'polypeptide(L)'
;MIVLDRDNQRMYELGGAYPQSNGSWNAAAGAIFHADSNSVRPTAQPGWTSTDAAGLPIFPGLARYEEAAKGPGGIRHALRFTVASTRAAYVPPASHWAPASPSAFSAPMGMRVRLKASYMIPASFSNETKALLTAMKTYGLIVADNGSNWYISGAPDDRWNNAKLVSELAQVKGSNFEVVRMDGLVVGP
;
A
#
# COMPACT_ATOMS: atom_id res chain seq x y z
N MET A 1 -1.73 -6.90 -12.81
CA MET A 1 -1.91 -5.87 -13.86
C MET A 1 -2.76 -4.74 -13.29
N ILE A 2 -2.42 -3.49 -13.58
CA ILE A 2 -3.18 -2.31 -13.15
C ILE A 2 -3.46 -1.47 -14.39
N VAL A 3 -4.72 -1.07 -14.59
CA VAL A 3 -5.15 -0.20 -15.69
C VAL A 3 -5.92 0.99 -15.12
N LEU A 4 -5.58 2.18 -15.58
CA LEU A 4 -6.29 3.41 -15.25
C LEU A 4 -7.03 3.91 -16.49
N ASP A 5 -8.35 3.86 -16.42
CA ASP A 5 -9.24 4.47 -17.40
C ASP A 5 -9.59 5.88 -16.92
N ARG A 6 -8.91 6.86 -17.50
CA ARG A 6 -9.08 8.27 -17.15
C ARG A 6 -10.38 8.85 -17.71
N ASP A 7 -10.88 8.31 -18.82
CA ASP A 7 -12.07 8.83 -19.48
C ASP A 7 -13.33 8.46 -18.69
N ASN A 8 -13.33 7.26 -18.08
CA ASN A 8 -14.45 6.77 -17.28
C ASN A 8 -14.21 6.86 -15.76
N GLN A 9 -13.07 7.39 -15.31
CA GLN A 9 -12.70 7.46 -13.90
C GLN A 9 -12.75 6.08 -13.22
N ARG A 10 -12.13 5.09 -13.86
CA ARG A 10 -12.07 3.71 -13.35
C ARG A 10 -10.64 3.22 -13.22
N MET A 11 -10.46 2.34 -12.24
CA MET A 11 -9.23 1.61 -12.06
C MET A 11 -9.53 0.12 -12.01
N TYR A 12 -8.80 -0.65 -12.81
CA TYR A 12 -8.94 -2.09 -12.92
C TYR A 12 -7.66 -2.74 -12.43
N GLU A 13 -7.79 -3.70 -11.51
CA GLU A 13 -6.66 -4.43 -10.96
C GLU A 13 -6.89 -5.93 -11.14
N LEU A 14 -5.92 -6.63 -11.71
CA LEU A 14 -5.91 -8.09 -11.85
C LEU A 14 -4.73 -8.67 -11.06
N GLY A 15 -5.03 -9.63 -10.18
CA GLY A 15 -4.07 -10.36 -9.35
C GLY A 15 -3.74 -11.71 -9.97
N GLY A 16 -2.48 -12.14 -9.89
CA GLY A 16 -2.03 -13.40 -10.49
C GLY A 16 -2.34 -13.48 -11.99
N ALA A 17 -2.16 -12.36 -12.71
CA ALA A 17 -2.52 -12.25 -14.11
C ALA A 17 -1.37 -12.71 -15.01
N TYR A 18 -1.64 -13.66 -15.91
CA TYR A 18 -0.66 -14.22 -16.84
C TYR A 18 -1.23 -14.29 -18.26
N PRO A 19 -0.47 -13.83 -19.28
CA PRO A 19 -0.90 -13.94 -20.67
C PRO A 19 -0.92 -15.42 -21.09
N GLN A 20 -1.85 -15.74 -21.97
CA GLN A 20 -1.99 -17.05 -22.60
C GLN A 20 -1.50 -16.99 -24.06
N SER A 21 -1.18 -18.13 -24.66
CA SER A 21 -0.63 -18.20 -26.03
C SER A 21 -1.58 -17.68 -27.10
N ASN A 22 -2.90 -17.67 -26.84
CA ASN A 22 -3.93 -17.16 -27.74
C ASN A 22 -4.21 -15.65 -27.55
N GLY A 23 -3.40 -14.95 -26.75
CA GLY A 23 -3.56 -13.51 -26.46
C GLY A 23 -4.58 -13.19 -25.35
N SER A 24 -5.25 -14.18 -24.76
CA SER A 24 -6.08 -13.97 -23.58
C SER A 24 -5.23 -13.87 -22.30
N TRP A 25 -5.87 -13.53 -21.18
CA TRP A 25 -5.23 -13.48 -19.86
C TRP A 25 -6.01 -14.34 -18.88
N ASN A 26 -5.29 -15.14 -18.09
CA ASN A 26 -5.85 -15.75 -16.89
C ASN A 26 -5.47 -14.89 -15.69
N ALA A 27 -6.41 -14.65 -14.78
CA ALA A 27 -6.18 -13.94 -13.54
C ALA A 27 -6.86 -14.68 -12.38
N ALA A 28 -6.19 -14.68 -11.22
CA ALA A 28 -6.73 -15.28 -10.00
C ALA A 28 -7.74 -14.37 -9.30
N ALA A 29 -7.63 -13.05 -9.51
CA ALA A 29 -8.52 -12.06 -8.92
C ALA A 29 -8.67 -10.85 -9.86
N GLY A 30 -9.80 -10.16 -9.73
CA GLY A 30 -10.08 -8.91 -10.43
C GLY A 30 -10.87 -7.95 -9.53
N ALA A 31 -10.52 -6.66 -9.56
CA ALA A 31 -11.22 -5.62 -8.84
C ALA A 31 -11.37 -4.36 -9.70
N ILE A 32 -12.51 -3.67 -9.56
CA ILE A 32 -12.80 -2.42 -10.23
C ILE A 32 -13.08 -1.36 -9.16
N PHE A 33 -12.42 -0.22 -9.27
CA PHE A 33 -12.55 0.90 -8.36
C PHE A 33 -12.96 2.16 -9.13
N HIS A 34 -13.75 3.00 -8.46
CA HIS A 34 -14.14 4.32 -8.92
C HIS A 34 -13.10 5.33 -8.46
N ALA A 35 -12.44 6.01 -9.39
CA ALA A 35 -11.44 7.04 -9.06
C ALA A 35 -12.09 8.35 -8.59
N ASP A 36 -13.39 8.49 -8.83
CA ASP A 36 -14.23 9.65 -8.54
C ASP A 36 -15.11 9.46 -7.28
N SER A 37 -14.92 8.39 -6.51
CA SER A 37 -15.74 8.08 -5.35
C SER A 37 -14.93 7.54 -4.17
N ASN A 38 -15.28 8.01 -2.97
CA ASN A 38 -14.81 7.45 -1.70
C ASN A 38 -15.61 6.20 -1.28
N SER A 39 -16.63 5.81 -2.04
CA SER A 39 -17.18 4.46 -1.97
C SER A 39 -16.11 3.52 -2.50
N VAL A 40 -15.18 3.16 -1.62
CA VAL A 40 -14.01 2.32 -1.93
C VAL A 40 -14.44 1.02 -2.63
N ARG A 41 -15.72 0.64 -2.48
CA ARG A 41 -16.48 -0.18 -3.43
C ARG A 41 -17.97 0.17 -3.47
N PRO A 42 -18.59 0.31 -4.65
CA PRO A 42 -20.04 0.12 -4.84
C PRO A 42 -20.47 -1.36 -4.67
N THR A 43 -19.54 -2.31 -4.71
CA THR A 43 -19.77 -3.77 -4.63
C THR A 43 -19.36 -4.42 -3.29
N ALA A 44 -19.05 -3.62 -2.25
CA ALA A 44 -18.66 -4.13 -0.94
C ALA A 44 -19.87 -4.73 -0.19
N GLN A 45 -20.25 -5.93 -0.57
CA GLN A 45 -20.86 -6.82 0.41
C GLN A 45 -19.79 -7.16 1.46
N PRO A 46 -20.12 -7.17 2.77
CA PRO A 46 -19.21 -7.67 3.80
C PRO A 46 -18.58 -9.00 3.38
N GLY A 47 -17.24 -9.07 3.39
CA GLY A 47 -16.48 -10.26 2.99
C GLY A 47 -15.90 -10.25 1.57
N TRP A 48 -16.16 -9.23 0.73
CA TRP A 48 -15.52 -9.10 -0.58
C TRP A 48 -14.09 -8.56 -0.48
N THR A 49 -13.11 -9.31 -1.02
CA THR A 49 -11.70 -8.90 -1.13
C THR A 49 -11.37 -8.23 -2.46
N SER A 50 -10.16 -7.70 -2.60
CA SER A 50 -9.59 -7.17 -3.85
C SER A 50 -8.37 -8.00 -4.30
N THR A 51 -7.59 -7.48 -5.25
CA THR A 51 -6.25 -7.98 -5.54
C THR A 51 -5.23 -7.70 -4.42
N ASP A 52 -5.63 -6.91 -3.44
CA ASP A 52 -5.00 -6.61 -2.15
C ASP A 52 -5.85 -7.19 -1.01
N ALA A 53 -5.23 -7.91 -0.07
CA ALA A 53 -5.96 -8.65 0.96
C ALA A 53 -6.73 -7.77 1.95
N ALA A 54 -6.36 -6.51 2.15
CA ALA A 54 -7.11 -5.54 2.94
C ALA A 54 -8.36 -5.02 2.21
N GLY A 55 -8.55 -5.41 0.95
CA GLY A 55 -9.65 -4.95 0.09
C GLY A 55 -9.41 -3.58 -0.54
N LEU A 56 -8.19 -3.04 -0.41
CA LEU A 56 -7.82 -1.70 -0.88
C LEU A 56 -7.47 -1.69 -2.38
N PRO A 57 -7.61 -0.55 -3.06
CA PRO A 57 -6.96 -0.35 -4.35
C PRO A 57 -5.42 -0.40 -4.18
N ILE A 58 -4.71 -1.18 -4.99
CA ILE A 58 -3.23 -1.29 -4.96
C ILE A 58 -2.59 0.01 -5.42
N PHE A 59 -3.00 0.53 -6.59
CA PHE A 59 -2.31 1.64 -7.26
C PHE A 59 -2.11 2.88 -6.38
N PRO A 60 -3.11 3.38 -5.62
CA PRO A 60 -2.94 4.57 -4.78
C PRO A 60 -1.92 4.38 -3.64
N GLY A 61 -1.60 3.13 -3.28
CA GLY A 61 -0.61 2.81 -2.25
C GLY A 61 0.80 2.58 -2.78
N LEU A 62 1.02 2.55 -4.10
CA LEU A 62 2.32 2.26 -4.69
C LEU A 62 3.26 3.46 -4.64
N ALA A 63 4.52 3.24 -4.28
CA ALA A 63 5.57 4.22 -4.53
C ALA A 63 5.82 4.35 -6.04
N ARG A 64 5.78 5.57 -6.59
CA ARG A 64 6.03 5.81 -8.03
C ARG A 64 7.31 6.59 -8.24
N TYR A 65 8.11 6.19 -9.22
CA TYR A 65 9.43 6.78 -9.47
C TYR A 65 9.33 8.29 -9.72
N GLU A 66 8.37 8.71 -10.56
CA GLU A 66 8.16 10.12 -10.90
C GLU A 66 7.83 11.02 -9.70
N GLU A 67 7.30 10.43 -8.62
CA GLU A 67 7.05 11.15 -7.37
C GLU A 67 8.29 11.15 -6.48
N ALA A 68 8.95 10.00 -6.36
CA ALA A 68 10.16 9.85 -5.55
C ALA A 68 11.33 10.67 -6.10
N ALA A 69 11.47 10.75 -7.42
CA ALA A 69 12.52 11.51 -8.12
C ALA A 69 12.43 13.02 -7.87
N LYS A 70 11.24 13.54 -7.49
CA LYS A 70 11.07 14.93 -7.04
C LYS A 70 11.69 15.19 -5.66
N GLY A 71 12.12 14.15 -4.96
CA GLY A 71 12.73 14.24 -3.64
C GLY A 71 11.73 14.36 -2.50
N PRO A 72 12.18 14.78 -1.31
CA PRO A 72 11.34 14.99 -0.13
C PRO A 72 10.07 15.80 -0.45
N GLY A 73 8.90 15.22 -0.16
CA GLY A 73 7.59 15.84 -0.44
C GLY A 73 6.99 15.55 -1.82
N GLY A 74 7.72 14.84 -2.69
CA GLY A 74 7.23 14.45 -4.02
C GLY A 74 6.12 13.39 -4.00
N ILE A 75 6.19 12.44 -3.05
CA ILE A 75 5.13 11.45 -2.79
C ILE A 75 4.13 12.06 -1.81
N ARG A 76 2.88 12.21 -2.25
CA ARG A 76 1.83 12.94 -1.51
C ARG A 76 0.66 12.07 -1.06
N HIS A 77 0.93 10.81 -0.75
CA HIS A 77 -0.05 9.84 -0.31
C HIS A 77 0.58 8.83 0.67
N ALA A 78 -0.27 8.07 1.35
CA ALA A 78 0.19 6.96 2.19
C ALA A 78 0.67 5.80 1.30
N LEU A 79 1.66 5.05 1.79
CA LEU A 79 2.19 3.88 1.09
C LEU A 79 1.53 2.60 1.62
N ARG A 80 1.35 1.59 0.76
CA ARG A 80 0.96 0.26 1.21
C ARG A 80 2.20 -0.57 1.57
N PHE A 81 2.07 -1.41 2.59
CA PHE A 81 3.11 -2.37 2.94
C PHE A 81 2.52 -3.69 3.44
N THR A 82 3.37 -4.71 3.52
CA THR A 82 2.97 -6.04 3.98
C THR A 82 3.64 -6.43 5.30
N VAL A 83 3.00 -7.36 6.00
CA VAL A 83 3.49 -7.97 7.24
C VAL A 83 3.37 -9.49 7.14
N ALA A 84 4.20 -10.25 7.85
CA ALA A 84 4.18 -11.70 7.76
C ALA A 84 2.88 -12.32 8.27
N SER A 85 2.18 -11.63 9.18
CA SER A 85 0.96 -12.16 9.76
C SER A 85 0.00 -11.06 10.21
N THR A 86 -1.28 -11.25 9.86
CA THR A 86 -2.39 -10.43 10.31
C THR A 86 -3.45 -11.27 11.01
N ARG A 87 -4.26 -10.63 11.86
CA ARG A 87 -5.39 -11.27 12.57
C ARG A 87 -6.68 -11.19 11.75
N ALA A 88 -7.71 -11.92 12.15
CA ALA A 88 -9.06 -11.86 11.57
C ALA A 88 -9.80 -10.56 11.95
N ALA A 89 -9.25 -9.42 11.57
CA ALA A 89 -9.83 -8.09 11.78
C ALA A 89 -9.25 -7.09 10.77
N TYR A 90 -10.02 -6.04 10.48
CA TYR A 90 -9.57 -4.88 9.73
C TYR A 90 -10.00 -3.59 10.41
N VAL A 91 -9.35 -2.49 10.06
CA VAL A 91 -9.74 -1.13 10.40
C VAL A 91 -9.85 -0.29 9.12
N PRO A 92 -10.79 0.68 9.04
CA PRO A 92 -10.91 1.55 7.88
C PRO A 92 -9.57 2.23 7.51
N PRO A 93 -9.27 2.42 6.21
CA PRO A 93 -10.15 2.20 5.05
C PRO A 93 -10.20 0.75 4.54
N ALA A 94 -9.52 -0.20 5.20
CA ALA A 94 -9.63 -1.60 4.80
C ALA A 94 -11.07 -2.11 5.01
N SER A 95 -11.50 -3.01 4.13
CA SER A 95 -12.84 -3.60 4.12
C SER A 95 -12.83 -5.12 4.23
N HIS A 96 -11.64 -5.72 4.27
CA HIS A 96 -11.43 -7.16 4.26
C HIS A 96 -10.21 -7.55 5.10
N TRP A 97 -10.16 -8.80 5.56
CA TRP A 97 -9.04 -9.39 6.30
C TRP A 97 -8.64 -10.73 5.69
N ALA A 98 -7.36 -11.09 5.75
CA ALA A 98 -6.87 -12.41 5.38
C ALA A 98 -6.03 -12.95 6.53
N PRO A 99 -6.60 -13.70 7.49
CA PRO A 99 -5.91 -14.00 8.73
C PRO A 99 -4.80 -15.03 8.49
N ALA A 100 -3.63 -14.77 9.06
CA ALA A 100 -2.48 -15.68 9.02
C ALA A 100 -1.96 -16.04 10.43
N SER A 101 -2.61 -15.54 11.48
CA SER A 101 -2.36 -15.92 12.88
C SER A 101 -3.61 -15.67 13.74
N PRO A 102 -3.88 -16.54 14.74
CA PRO A 102 -4.95 -16.30 15.71
C PRO A 102 -4.56 -15.30 16.81
N SER A 103 -3.32 -14.81 16.84
CA SER A 103 -2.84 -13.92 17.90
C SER A 103 -3.54 -12.57 17.88
N ALA A 104 -4.06 -12.14 19.03
CA ALA A 104 -4.63 -10.82 19.21
C ALA A 104 -3.61 -9.68 19.01
N PHE A 105 -2.31 -9.98 19.11
CA PHE A 105 -1.21 -9.04 18.90
C PHE A 105 -0.81 -8.86 17.43
N SER A 106 -1.28 -9.71 16.52
CA SER A 106 -1.04 -9.52 15.09
C SER A 106 -1.78 -8.28 14.58
N ALA A 107 -1.18 -7.57 13.62
CA ALA A 107 -1.78 -6.37 13.05
C ALA A 107 -3.13 -6.69 12.37
N PRO A 108 -4.17 -5.85 12.51
CA PRO A 108 -5.33 -5.91 11.62
C PRO A 108 -4.97 -5.33 10.24
N MET A 109 -5.67 -5.79 9.19
CA MET A 109 -5.61 -5.12 7.88
C MET A 109 -6.05 -3.66 8.02
N GLY A 110 -5.48 -2.77 7.21
CA GLY A 110 -5.73 -1.33 7.29
C GLY A 110 -5.04 -0.60 8.43
N MET A 111 -4.34 -1.30 9.34
CA MET A 111 -3.58 -0.66 10.41
C MET A 111 -2.63 0.38 9.81
N ARG A 112 -2.72 1.62 10.31
CA ARG A 112 -1.84 2.71 9.88
C ARG A 112 -0.67 2.85 10.83
N VAL A 113 0.53 2.94 10.26
CA VAL A 113 1.75 3.28 10.98
C VAL A 113 2.38 4.52 10.37
N ARG A 114 3.19 5.25 11.13
CA ARG A 114 3.92 6.42 10.63
C ARG A 114 5.33 6.42 11.18
N LEU A 115 6.28 6.89 10.38
CA LEU A 115 7.65 7.11 10.85
C LEU A 115 7.65 8.23 11.89
N LYS A 116 8.24 8.00 13.06
CA LYS A 116 8.24 8.96 14.16
C LYS A 116 8.82 10.31 13.73
N ALA A 117 8.22 11.40 14.21
CA ALA A 117 8.71 12.75 13.95
C ALA A 117 10.18 12.93 14.35
N SER A 118 10.62 12.27 15.43
CA SER A 118 12.00 12.28 15.94
C SER A 118 13.01 11.50 15.10
N TYR A 119 12.58 10.63 14.18
CA TYR A 119 13.52 9.90 13.33
C TYR A 119 14.22 10.87 12.37
N MET A 120 15.54 10.96 12.46
CA MET A 120 16.35 11.78 11.55
C MET A 120 16.64 11.01 10.27
N ILE A 121 16.14 11.50 9.14
CA ILE A 121 16.43 10.91 7.84
C ILE A 121 17.90 11.20 7.48
N PRO A 122 18.75 10.18 7.26
CA PRO A 122 20.16 10.39 6.99
C PRO A 122 20.39 11.26 5.73
N ALA A 123 21.22 12.28 5.87
CA ALA A 123 21.58 13.17 4.75
C ALA A 123 22.32 12.43 3.63
N SER A 124 22.96 11.30 3.93
CA SER A 124 23.65 10.44 2.96
C SER A 124 22.74 9.58 2.10
N PHE A 125 21.44 9.48 2.44
CA PHE A 125 20.51 8.65 1.67
C PHE A 125 20.22 9.24 0.29
N SER A 126 19.89 8.36 -0.66
CA SER A 126 19.41 8.72 -1.99
C SER A 126 18.19 9.65 -1.93
N ASN A 127 17.95 10.38 -3.02
CA ASN A 127 16.83 11.31 -3.09
C ASN A 127 15.49 10.57 -2.96
N GLU A 128 15.39 9.40 -3.60
CA GLU A 128 14.23 8.53 -3.61
C GLU A 128 13.95 7.95 -2.21
N THR A 129 14.97 7.48 -1.49
CA THR A 129 14.79 7.02 -0.11
C THR A 129 14.33 8.17 0.80
N LYS A 130 14.90 9.36 0.64
CA LYS A 130 14.44 10.53 1.42
C LYS A 130 12.99 10.89 1.09
N ALA A 131 12.57 10.79 -0.17
CA ALA A 131 11.18 10.98 -0.58
C ALA A 131 10.24 9.97 0.10
N LEU A 132 10.60 8.68 0.06
CA LEU A 132 9.86 7.59 0.71
C LEU A 132 9.73 7.83 2.22
N LEU A 133 10.83 8.10 2.92
CA LEU A 133 10.81 8.31 4.37
C LEU A 133 10.06 9.59 4.77
N THR A 134 10.12 10.63 3.95
CA THR A 134 9.32 11.84 4.14
C THR A 134 7.82 11.55 4.01
N ALA A 135 7.43 10.74 3.03
CA ALA A 135 6.04 10.30 2.87
C ALA A 135 5.59 9.41 4.04
N MET A 136 6.43 8.48 4.50
CA MET A 136 6.13 7.64 5.67
C MET A 136 5.99 8.45 6.96
N LYS A 137 6.68 9.58 7.09
CA LYS A 137 6.52 10.50 8.21
C LYS A 137 5.23 11.31 8.11
N THR A 138 4.92 11.81 6.91
CA THR A 138 3.81 12.74 6.66
C THR A 138 2.47 12.03 6.51
N TYR A 139 2.42 11.01 5.65
CA TYR A 139 1.21 10.28 5.29
C TYR A 139 1.17 8.86 5.87
N GLY A 140 2.29 8.33 6.36
CA GLY A 140 2.32 6.99 6.95
C GLY A 140 2.20 5.86 5.93
N LEU A 141 2.03 4.65 6.46
CA LEU A 141 1.85 3.43 5.71
C LEU A 141 0.62 2.67 6.20
N ILE A 142 0.03 1.87 5.32
CA ILE A 142 -1.18 1.06 5.58
C ILE A 142 -0.83 -0.41 5.40
N VAL A 143 -1.13 -1.23 6.41
CA VAL A 143 -1.05 -2.71 6.30
C VAL A 143 -2.08 -3.16 5.29
N ALA A 144 -1.60 -3.71 4.17
CA ALA A 144 -2.47 -4.00 3.04
C ALA A 144 -2.50 -5.50 2.67
N ASP A 145 -1.44 -6.24 3.00
CA ASP A 145 -1.38 -7.67 2.68
C ASP A 145 -0.50 -8.46 3.65
N ASN A 146 -0.62 -9.78 3.55
CA ASN A 146 0.34 -10.69 4.15
C ASN A 146 1.53 -10.88 3.19
N GLY A 147 2.75 -10.81 3.71
CA GLY A 147 3.96 -10.96 2.92
C GLY A 147 5.22 -10.68 3.75
N SER A 148 6.31 -10.31 3.10
CA SER A 148 7.56 -9.96 3.80
C SER A 148 7.36 -8.74 4.71
N ASN A 149 7.83 -8.83 5.95
CA ASN A 149 7.71 -7.72 6.90
C ASN A 149 8.31 -6.42 6.35
N TRP A 150 7.56 -5.32 6.49
CA TRP A 150 7.99 -3.97 6.08
C TRP A 150 8.24 -3.82 4.57
N TYR A 151 7.70 -4.72 3.75
CA TYR A 151 7.86 -4.62 2.30
C TYR A 151 6.94 -3.55 1.71
N ILE A 152 7.55 -2.49 1.17
CA ILE A 152 6.85 -1.40 0.48
C ILE A 152 6.77 -1.73 -1.01
N SER A 153 5.57 -1.62 -1.58
CA SER A 153 5.35 -1.90 -3.00
C SER A 153 5.62 -0.66 -3.86
N GLY A 154 6.50 -0.79 -4.86
CA GLY A 154 6.72 0.23 -5.88
C GLY A 154 6.04 -0.12 -7.20
N ALA A 155 5.64 0.90 -7.97
CA ALA A 155 5.28 0.73 -9.37
C ALA A 155 6.53 0.36 -10.18
N PRO A 156 6.45 -0.61 -11.11
CA PRO A 156 7.59 -0.98 -11.94
C PRO A 156 8.13 0.21 -12.72
N ASP A 157 9.44 0.43 -12.63
CA ASP A 157 10.17 1.47 -13.36
C ASP A 157 11.65 1.09 -13.41
N ASP A 158 12.25 1.09 -14.60
CA ASP A 158 13.65 0.69 -14.78
C ASP A 158 14.64 1.70 -14.17
N ARG A 159 14.18 2.91 -13.86
CA ARG A 159 15.00 3.94 -13.21
C ARG A 159 15.17 3.73 -11.71
N TRP A 160 14.45 2.78 -11.10
CA TRP A 160 14.63 2.45 -9.69
C TRP A 160 16.00 1.81 -9.43
N ASN A 161 16.80 2.41 -8.55
CA ASN A 161 17.96 1.73 -7.97
C ASN A 161 17.53 0.88 -6.77
N ASN A 162 16.96 -0.30 -7.05
CA ASN A 162 16.42 -1.19 -6.02
C ASN A 162 17.47 -1.66 -5.00
N ALA A 163 18.70 -1.93 -5.44
CA ALA A 163 19.77 -2.33 -4.52
C ALA A 163 20.06 -1.23 -3.48
N LYS A 164 20.11 0.03 -3.92
CA LYS A 164 20.31 1.18 -3.02
C LYS A 164 19.12 1.35 -2.08
N LEU A 165 17.90 1.37 -2.60
CA LEU A 165 16.67 1.48 -1.81
C LEU A 165 16.59 0.41 -0.72
N VAL A 166 16.82 -0.86 -1.07
CA VAL A 166 16.82 -1.97 -0.11
C VAL A 166 17.86 -1.76 0.98
N SER A 167 19.10 -1.40 0.62
CA SER A 167 20.18 -1.19 1.60
C SER A 167 19.94 -0.01 2.55
N GLU A 168 19.30 1.06 2.08
CA GLU A 168 19.02 2.26 2.88
C GLU A 168 17.78 2.05 3.76
N LEU A 169 16.69 1.52 3.19
CA LEU A 169 15.45 1.26 3.93
C LEU A 169 15.63 0.18 5.01
N ALA A 170 16.52 -0.79 4.81
CA ALA A 170 16.84 -1.81 5.82
C ALA A 170 17.43 -1.22 7.11
N GLN A 171 17.98 0.00 7.07
CA GLN A 171 18.48 0.70 8.26
C GLN A 171 17.35 1.27 9.12
N VAL A 172 16.13 1.36 8.58
CA VAL A 172 14.95 1.91 9.26
C VAL A 172 14.22 0.79 9.98
N LYS A 173 14.48 0.67 11.29
CA LYS A 173 13.84 -0.34 12.15
C LYS A 173 12.35 -0.05 12.36
N GLY A 174 11.56 -1.11 12.54
CA GLY A 174 10.14 -1.01 12.90
C GLY A 174 9.89 -0.20 14.19
N SER A 175 10.84 -0.19 15.14
CA SER A 175 10.75 0.62 16.36
C SER A 175 10.83 2.13 16.12
N ASN A 176 11.24 2.57 14.93
CA ASN A 176 11.19 3.97 14.50
C ASN A 176 9.79 4.39 14.04
N PHE A 177 8.85 3.46 13.95
CA PHE A 177 7.46 3.74 13.62
C PHE A 177 6.60 3.77 14.88
N GLU A 178 5.44 4.41 14.74
CA GLU A 178 4.36 4.39 15.71
C GLU A 178 3.06 4.00 15.03
N VAL A 179 2.19 3.30 15.75
CA VAL A 179 0.82 3.01 15.29
C VAL A 179 0.02 4.30 15.39
N VAL A 180 -0.63 4.68 14.31
CA VAL A 180 -1.53 5.83 14.28
C VAL A 180 -2.90 5.32 14.70
N ARG A 181 -3.39 5.83 15.83
CA ARG A 181 -4.77 5.58 16.24
C ARG A 181 -5.71 6.32 15.29
N MET A 182 -6.52 5.55 14.56
CA MET A 182 -7.49 6.03 13.60
C MET A 182 -8.84 6.17 14.31
N ASP A 183 -9.00 7.21 15.13
CA ASP A 183 -10.28 7.58 15.73
C ASP A 183 -10.93 8.73 14.96
N GLY A 184 -12.26 8.85 15.05
CA GLY A 184 -13.02 9.88 14.36
C GLY A 184 -13.64 9.38 13.06
N LEU A 185 -14.14 10.30 12.24
CA LEU A 185 -15.25 10.02 11.34
C LEU A 185 -14.86 9.22 10.10
N VAL A 186 -15.38 7.99 10.06
CA VAL A 186 -15.79 7.33 8.82
C VAL A 186 -17.11 7.95 8.41
N VAL A 187 -17.07 8.91 7.50
CA VAL A 187 -18.28 9.36 6.78
C VAL A 187 -18.37 8.54 5.50
N GLY A 188 -19.30 7.58 5.48
CA GLY A 188 -19.87 7.10 4.22
C GLY A 188 -20.86 8.13 3.67
N PRO A 189 -21.57 7.84 2.57
CA PRO A 189 -22.82 8.55 2.30
C PRO A 189 -23.76 8.50 3.52
#